data_AF-A0A661Z982-F1
#
_entry.id   AF-A0A661Z982-F1
#
_cell.length_a   1.000
_cell.length_b   1.000
_cell.length_c   1.000
_cell.angle_alpha   90.00
_cell.angle_beta   90.00
_cell.angle_gamma   90.00
#
_symmetry.space_group_name_H-M   'P 1'
#
loop_
_entity.id
_entity.type
_entity.pdbx_description
1 polymer ?
#
loop_
_entity_poly.entity_id
_entity_poly.type
_entity_poly.pdbx_seq_one_letter_code
_entity_poly.pdbx_strand_id
1 'polypeptide(L)'
;MNKYGQTWWGAKWMNALSYIDYSNRLPRGRSYANKGAVKDLRISGRKIIAIVAGTRIKPYQVTVRIPAFTPKEKETLTGIILDNPLLLSKLLNRELPESLHSMAEARHIRIFPGRWDDLDMHCSCPD
;
A
#
# COMPACT_ATOMS: atom_id res chain seq x y z
N MET A 1 7.19 -14.14 -14.99
CA MET A 1 6.93 -12.72 -14.65
C MET A 1 6.20 -12.70 -13.32
N ASN A 2 6.70 -12.01 -12.29
CA ASN A 2 6.01 -11.99 -11.00
C ASN A 2 4.70 -11.20 -11.13
N LYS A 3 3.64 -11.76 -10.56
CA LYS A 3 2.35 -11.08 -10.45
C LYS A 3 2.27 -10.38 -9.08
N TYR A 4 1.92 -9.10 -9.07
CA TYR A 4 1.76 -8.30 -7.85
C TYR A 4 0.28 -8.15 -7.51
N GLY A 5 -0.03 -7.86 -6.24
CA GLY A 5 -1.41 -7.62 -5.80
C GLY A 5 -2.33 -8.84 -5.95
N GLN A 6 -1.83 -10.04 -5.63
CA GLN A 6 -2.58 -11.30 -5.82
C GLN A 6 -3.71 -11.52 -4.80
N THR A 7 -3.65 -10.85 -3.65
CA THR A 7 -4.76 -10.84 -2.68
C THR A 7 -5.76 -9.75 -3.05
N TRP A 8 -7.01 -9.88 -2.61
CA TRP A 8 -8.03 -8.85 -2.87
C TRP A 8 -7.60 -7.47 -2.34
N TRP A 9 -6.92 -7.42 -1.19
CA TRP A 9 -6.37 -6.18 -0.62
C TRP A 9 -5.15 -5.66 -1.38
N GLY A 10 -4.34 -6.57 -1.95
CA GLY A 10 -3.27 -6.21 -2.87
C GLY A 10 -3.81 -5.60 -4.15
N ALA A 11 -4.93 -6.11 -4.66
CA ALA A 11 -5.63 -5.54 -5.80
C ALA A 11 -6.19 -4.14 -5.48
N LYS A 12 -6.73 -3.91 -4.27
CA LYS A 12 -7.15 -2.57 -3.80
C LYS A 12 -5.98 -1.57 -3.81
N TRP A 13 -4.81 -1.94 -3.29
CA TRP A 13 -3.60 -1.11 -3.40
C TRP A 13 -3.18 -0.83 -4.84
N MET A 14 -3.20 -1.85 -5.72
CA MET A 14 -2.88 -1.66 -7.14
C MET A 14 -3.89 -0.74 -7.84
N ASN A 15 -5.16 -0.83 -7.47
CA ASN A 15 -6.22 0.03 -7.99
C ASN A 15 -6.04 1.48 -7.53
N ALA A 16 -5.70 1.71 -6.26
CA ALA A 16 -5.42 3.05 -5.74
C ALA A 16 -4.25 3.74 -6.45
N LEU A 17 -3.25 2.97 -6.88
CA LEU A 17 -2.10 3.46 -7.65
C LEU A 17 -2.38 3.55 -9.16
N SER A 18 -3.54 3.02 -9.61
CA SER A 18 -3.95 3.13 -11.01
C SER A 18 -4.23 4.60 -11.33
N TYR A 19 -3.97 5.02 -12.56
CA TYR A 19 -4.10 6.43 -12.99
C TYR A 19 -3.16 7.42 -12.30
N ILE A 20 -2.03 6.98 -11.75
CA ILE A 20 -0.90 7.89 -11.55
C ILE A 20 -0.63 8.62 -12.86
N ASP A 21 -0.41 9.96 -12.81
CA ASP A 21 -0.47 10.94 -13.92
C ASP A 21 0.31 10.59 -15.20
N TYR A 22 1.10 9.53 -15.15
CA TYR A 22 1.77 8.93 -16.28
C TYR A 22 1.34 7.46 -16.35
N SER A 23 0.48 7.15 -17.32
CA SER A 23 -0.04 5.79 -17.61
C SER A 23 1.04 4.68 -17.63
N ASN A 24 2.31 5.04 -17.88
CA ASN A 24 3.44 4.14 -17.93
C ASN A 24 4.22 3.92 -16.61
N ARG A 25 3.92 4.63 -15.50
CA ARG A 25 4.74 4.52 -14.26
C ARG A 25 4.57 3.18 -13.57
N LEU A 26 3.36 2.67 -13.43
CA LEU A 26 3.12 1.36 -12.82
C LEU A 26 3.73 0.21 -13.66
N PRO A 27 3.52 0.14 -15.00
CA PRO A 27 4.23 -0.81 -15.85
C PRO A 27 5.77 -0.73 -15.71
N ARG A 28 6.33 0.48 -15.71
CA ARG A 28 7.78 0.69 -15.55
C ARG A 28 8.27 0.24 -14.16
N GLY A 29 7.57 0.61 -13.09
CA GLY A 29 7.86 0.15 -11.73
C GLY A 29 7.87 -1.37 -11.61
N ARG A 30 6.90 -2.06 -12.24
CA ARG A 30 6.90 -3.54 -12.32
C ARG A 30 8.13 -4.08 -13.03
N SER A 31 8.59 -3.44 -14.11
CA SER A 31 9.81 -3.84 -14.82
C SER A 31 11.05 -3.73 -13.91
N TYR A 32 11.18 -2.63 -13.17
CA TYR A 32 12.28 -2.43 -12.22
C TYR A 32 12.26 -3.49 -11.13
N ALA A 33 11.10 -3.74 -10.52
CA ALA A 33 10.96 -4.75 -9.47
C ALA A 33 11.29 -6.17 -9.99
N ASN A 34 10.80 -6.55 -11.17
CA ASN A 34 11.07 -7.85 -11.78
C ASN A 34 12.54 -8.04 -12.18
N LYS A 35 13.27 -6.97 -12.47
CA LYS A 35 14.71 -7.00 -12.81
C LYS A 35 15.61 -6.95 -11.57
N GLY A 36 15.05 -7.02 -10.36
CA GLY A 36 15.83 -6.92 -9.12
C GLY A 36 16.46 -5.54 -8.92
N ALA A 37 15.84 -4.48 -9.47
CA ALA A 37 16.35 -3.12 -9.36
C ALA A 37 16.06 -2.49 -7.98
N VAL A 38 15.09 -3.02 -7.22
CA VAL A 38 14.89 -2.65 -5.81
C VAL A 38 15.98 -3.33 -4.99
N LYS A 39 16.99 -2.57 -4.57
CA LYS A 39 18.19 -3.05 -3.87
C LYS A 39 18.03 -3.12 -2.37
N ASP A 40 17.18 -2.24 -1.82
CA ASP A 40 16.83 -2.23 -0.41
C ASP A 40 15.38 -1.77 -0.26
N LEU A 41 14.66 -2.32 0.72
CA LEU A 41 13.28 -1.98 1.04
C LEU A 41 13.09 -2.08 2.56
N ARG A 42 12.80 -0.94 3.19
CA ARG A 42 12.57 -0.84 4.63
C ARG A 42 11.18 -0.30 4.89
N ILE A 43 10.45 -0.99 5.76
CA ILE A 43 9.13 -0.60 6.20
C ILE A 43 9.21 -0.30 7.69
N SER A 44 8.91 0.93 8.07
CA SER A 44 8.88 1.38 9.47
C SER A 44 7.57 2.10 9.73
N GLY A 45 6.64 1.39 10.38
CA GLY A 45 5.27 1.86 10.60
C GLY A 45 4.62 2.26 9.28
N ARG A 46 4.34 3.56 9.12
CA ARG A 46 3.68 4.13 7.95
C ARG A 46 4.64 4.63 6.87
N LYS A 47 5.95 4.51 7.07
CA LYS A 47 6.97 4.97 6.13
C LYS A 47 7.64 3.78 5.46
N ILE A 48 7.64 3.78 4.14
CA ILE A 48 8.33 2.82 3.29
C ILE A 48 9.46 3.57 2.59
N ILE A 49 10.68 3.07 2.69
CA ILE A 49 11.85 3.61 2.00
C ILE A 49 12.43 2.51 1.13
N ALA A 50 12.69 2.82 -0.14
CA ALA A 50 13.34 1.90 -1.07
C ALA A 50 14.55 2.55 -1.73
N ILE A 51 15.59 1.74 -1.96
CA ILE A 51 16.73 2.10 -2.81
C ILE A 51 16.56 1.38 -4.14
N VAL A 52 16.43 2.15 -5.22
CA VAL A 52 16.08 1.63 -6.54
C VAL A 52 17.18 1.97 -7.54
N ALA A 53 17.85 0.96 -8.05
CA ALA A 53 18.81 1.09 -9.14
C ALA A 53 18.09 1.55 -10.41
N GLY A 54 18.62 2.59 -11.05
CA GLY A 54 18.11 3.14 -12.30
C GLY A 54 19.21 3.21 -13.35
N THR A 55 19.01 4.11 -14.31
CA THR A 55 20.01 4.39 -15.34
C THR A 55 21.16 5.26 -14.83
N ARG A 56 20.96 6.01 -13.74
CA ARG A 56 22.01 6.81 -13.11
C ARG A 56 22.93 5.95 -12.24
N ILE A 57 24.18 6.40 -12.10
CA ILE A 57 25.21 5.76 -11.26
C ILE A 57 24.74 5.66 -9.80
N LYS A 58 24.18 6.75 -9.26
CA LYS A 58 23.62 6.75 -7.90
C LYS A 58 22.18 6.20 -7.93
N PRO A 59 21.86 5.14 -7.15
CA PRO A 59 20.49 4.65 -7.01
C PRO A 59 19.54 5.72 -6.48
N TYR A 60 18.27 5.64 -6.90
CA TYR A 60 17.23 6.53 -6.43
C TYR A 60 16.76 6.13 -5.03
N GLN A 61 16.44 7.12 -4.21
CA GLN A 61 15.70 6.91 -2.98
C GLN A 61 14.22 7.20 -3.24
N VAL A 62 13.38 6.22 -2.96
CA VAL A 62 11.92 6.35 -3.02
C VAL A 62 11.38 6.29 -1.61
N THR A 63 10.49 7.20 -1.25
CA THR A 63 9.77 7.21 0.02
C THR A 63 8.28 7.23 -0.24
N VAL A 64 7.54 6.36 0.43
CA VAL A 64 6.07 6.35 0.46
C VAL A 64 5.63 6.46 1.91
N ARG A 65 4.76 7.41 2.22
CA ARG A 65 4.12 7.56 3.53
C ARG A 65 2.64 7.31 3.42
N ILE A 66 2.14 6.42 4.26
CA ILE A 66 0.74 6.05 4.35
C ILE A 66 0.05 6.96 5.39
N PRO A 67 -1.14 7.53 5.08
CA PRO A 67 -1.93 8.26 6.06
C PRO A 67 -2.19 7.44 7.33
N ALA A 68 -2.23 8.11 8.48
CA ALA A 68 -2.63 7.47 9.71
C ALA A 68 -4.15 7.49 9.83
N PHE A 69 -4.72 6.40 10.35
CA PHE A 69 -6.06 6.49 10.93
C PHE A 69 -6.06 7.47 12.10
N THR A 70 -7.10 8.28 12.17
CA THR A 70 -7.43 9.11 13.32
C THR A 70 -7.69 8.24 14.56
N PRO A 71 -7.58 8.78 15.78
CA PRO A 71 -7.91 8.03 17.00
C PRO A 71 -9.31 7.41 16.96
N LYS A 72 -10.30 8.15 16.47
CA LYS A 72 -11.70 7.69 16.35
C LYS A 72 -11.86 6.55 15.35
N GLU A 73 -11.17 6.62 14.21
CA GLU A 73 -11.18 5.51 13.24
C GLU A 73 -10.54 4.25 13.82
N LYS A 74 -9.44 4.39 14.56
CA LYS A 74 -8.78 3.24 15.22
C LYS A 74 -9.69 2.60 16.25
N GLU A 75 -10.34 3.38 17.09
CA GLU A 75 -11.29 2.89 18.08
C GLU A 75 -12.45 2.15 17.41
N THR A 76 -13.01 2.74 16.36
CA THR A 76 -14.10 2.14 15.58
C THR A 76 -13.68 0.82 14.94
N LEU A 77 -12.53 0.78 14.27
CA LEU A 77 -12.01 -0.44 13.65
C LEU A 77 -11.70 -1.53 14.69
N THR A 78 -11.16 -1.14 15.84
CA THR A 78 -10.86 -2.08 16.92
C THR A 78 -12.14 -2.67 17.49
N GLY A 79 -13.19 -1.87 17.69
CA GLY A 79 -14.51 -2.35 18.10
C GLY A 79 -15.08 -3.39 17.13
N ILE A 80 -15.07 -3.11 15.83
CA ILE A 80 -15.53 -4.06 14.79
C ILE A 80 -14.79 -5.40 14.88
N ILE A 81 -13.47 -5.36 15.11
CA ILE A 81 -12.63 -6.55 15.21
C ILE A 81 -12.92 -7.34 16.49
N LEU A 82 -13.05 -6.66 17.62
CA LEU A 82 -13.29 -7.29 18.92
C LEU A 82 -14.70 -7.89 19.03
N ASP A 83 -15.69 -7.28 18.39
CA ASP A 83 -17.07 -7.77 18.38
C ASP A 83 -17.25 -9.00 17.48
N ASN A 84 -16.25 -9.38 16.68
CA ASN A 84 -16.32 -10.50 15.75
C ASN A 84 -15.07 -11.41 15.81
N PRO A 85 -15.13 -12.52 16.57
CA PRO A 85 -14.02 -13.46 16.71
C PRO A 85 -13.48 -14.03 15.39
N LEU A 86 -14.32 -14.13 14.36
CA LEU A 86 -13.90 -14.61 13.04
C LEU A 86 -12.99 -13.59 12.33
N LEU A 87 -13.28 -12.29 12.46
CA LEU A 87 -12.39 -11.23 11.92
C LEU A 87 -11.04 -11.28 12.62
N LEU A 88 -11.05 -11.36 13.96
CA LEU A 88 -9.81 -11.44 14.75
C LEU A 88 -8.97 -12.65 14.36
N SER A 89 -9.59 -13.84 14.25
CA SER A 89 -8.90 -15.07 13.85
C SER A 89 -8.22 -14.94 12.49
N LYS A 90 -8.92 -14.38 11.48
CA LYS A 90 -8.35 -14.15 10.15
C LYS A 90 -7.18 -13.16 10.18
N LEU A 91 -7.31 -12.05 10.91
CA LEU A 91 -6.24 -11.07 11.04
C LEU A 91 -4.99 -11.65 11.71
N LEU A 92 -5.15 -12.49 12.73
CA LEU A 92 -4.05 -13.22 13.37
C LEU A 92 -3.33 -14.16 12.39
N ASN A 93 -4.08 -14.73 11.43
CA ASN A 93 -3.54 -15.52 10.32
C ASN A 93 -2.99 -14.67 9.15
N ARG A 94 -2.84 -13.35 9.34
CA ARG A 94 -2.38 -12.40 8.32
C ARG A 94 -3.28 -12.33 7.08
N GLU A 95 -4.54 -12.69 7.23
CA GLU A 95 -5.58 -12.54 6.22
C GLU A 95 -6.43 -11.31 6.54
N LEU A 96 -6.54 -10.37 5.60
CA LEU A 96 -7.47 -9.26 5.75
C LEU A 96 -8.87 -9.68 5.26
N PRO A 97 -9.91 -9.72 6.11
CA PRO A 97 -11.25 -10.12 5.68
C PRO A 97 -11.91 -9.03 4.83
N GLU A 98 -12.55 -9.41 3.71
CA GLU A 98 -13.36 -8.47 2.90
C GLU A 98 -14.50 -7.86 3.71
N SER A 99 -15.10 -8.63 4.61
CA SER A 99 -16.15 -8.15 5.52
C SER A 99 -15.69 -7.00 6.42
N LEU A 100 -14.43 -7.02 6.90
CA LEU A 100 -13.89 -5.90 7.68
C LEU A 100 -13.83 -4.62 6.85
N HIS A 101 -13.47 -4.73 5.57
CA HIS A 101 -13.45 -3.60 4.66
C HIS A 101 -14.85 -3.04 4.40
N SER A 102 -15.83 -3.89 4.10
CA SER A 102 -17.22 -3.44 3.91
C SER A 102 -17.79 -2.79 5.19
N MET A 103 -17.47 -3.34 6.37
CA MET A 103 -17.89 -2.77 7.65
C MET A 103 -17.22 -1.43 7.96
N ALA A 104 -15.97 -1.25 7.55
CA ALA A 104 -15.25 0.02 7.67
C ALA A 104 -15.83 1.08 6.71
N GLU A 105 -16.10 0.72 5.45
CA GLU A 105 -16.71 1.61 4.46
C GLU A 105 -18.12 2.06 4.88
N ALA A 106 -18.92 1.17 5.46
CA ALA A 106 -20.24 1.51 6.02
C ALA A 106 -20.17 2.56 7.14
N ARG A 107 -18.99 2.77 7.74
CA ARG A 107 -18.71 3.78 8.77
C ARG A 107 -17.84 4.93 8.25
N HIS A 108 -17.72 5.05 6.92
CA HIS A 108 -16.93 6.05 6.21
C HIS A 108 -15.42 5.99 6.50
N ILE A 109 -14.90 4.82 6.90
CA ILE A 109 -13.47 4.61 7.15
C ILE A 109 -12.83 3.92 5.94
N ARG A 110 -11.88 4.60 5.29
CA ARG A 110 -11.15 4.06 4.14
C ARG A 110 -9.91 3.30 4.60
N ILE A 111 -9.94 1.96 4.51
CA ILE A 111 -8.76 1.12 4.82
C ILE A 111 -7.64 1.32 3.79
N PHE A 112 -8.02 1.53 2.53
CA PHE A 112 -7.09 1.73 1.42
C PHE A 112 -7.18 3.16 0.90
N PRO A 113 -6.08 3.68 0.32
CA PRO A 113 -6.15 4.91 -0.46
C PRO A 113 -7.14 4.72 -1.62
N GLY A 114 -7.85 5.77 -1.99
CA GLY A 114 -8.74 5.75 -3.16
C GLY A 114 -8.03 6.17 -4.45
N ARG A 115 -6.93 6.91 -4.32
CA ARG A 115 -6.14 7.47 -5.42
C ARG A 115 -4.67 7.60 -5.00
N TRP A 116 -3.79 7.83 -5.96
CA TRP A 116 -2.35 7.79 -5.72
C TRP A 116 -1.86 8.96 -4.85
N ASP A 117 -2.50 10.12 -4.95
CA ASP A 117 -2.25 11.37 -4.20
C ASP A 117 -2.81 11.35 -2.77
N ASP A 118 -3.55 10.31 -2.38
CA ASP A 118 -3.81 10.01 -0.97
C ASP A 118 -2.52 9.54 -0.26
N LEU A 119 -1.45 9.22 -0.99
CA LEU A 119 -0.15 8.81 -0.46
C LEU A 119 0.87 9.94 -0.62
N ASP A 120 1.64 10.21 0.43
CA ASP A 120 2.79 11.11 0.32
C ASP A 120 3.97 10.31 -0.26
N MET A 121 4.23 10.52 -1.55
CA MET A 121 5.25 9.82 -2.32
C MET A 121 6.32 10.79 -2.80
N HIS A 122 7.58 10.44 -2.53
CA HIS A 122 8.73 11.20 -2.97
C HIS A 122 9.75 10.28 -3.65
N CYS A 123 10.32 10.76 -4.74
CA CYS A 123 11.36 10.07 -5.48
C CYS A 123 12.50 11.04 -5.75
N SER A 124 13.74 10.62 -5.48
CA SER A 124 14.94 11.39 -5.89
C SER A 124 15.26 11.21 -7.38
N CYS A 125 14.35 10.62 -8.15
CA CYS A 125 14.51 10.39 -9.57
C CYS A 125 14.28 11.71 -10.34
N PRO A 126 14.98 11.89 -11.46
CA PRO A 126 14.90 13.14 -12.23
C PRO A 126 13.60 13.28 -13.04
N ASP A 127 12.81 12.21 -13.10
CA ASP A 127 11.62 12.04 -13.93
C ASP A 127 10.32 12.01 -13.13
#